data_AF-A0A352NTL4-F1
#
_entry.id   AF-A0A352NTL4-F1
#
_cell.length_a   1.000
_cell.length_b   1.000
_cell.length_c   1.000
_cell.angle_alpha   90.00
_cell.angle_beta   90.00
_cell.angle_gamma   90.00
#
_symmetry.space_group_name_H-M   'P 1'
#
loop_
_entity.id
_entity.type
_entity.pdbx_description
1 polymer ?
#
loop_
_entity_poly.entity_id
_entity_poly.type
_entity_poly.pdbx_seq_one_letter_code
_entity_poly.pdbx_strand_id
1 'polypeptide(L)'
;DKFNKYDRIEESKFIFGRETYFEVKRKMIKGDAQKIVKDTGEKLYKNICSNLDKSVKIVNKNITYEPGESYKVKVQVTAEENIAVSDAEPK
;
A
#
# COMPACT_ATOMS: atom_id res chain seq x y z
N ASP A 1 -0.76 21.54 -23.13
CA ASP A 1 -1.63 20.50 -22.52
C ASP A 1 -0.88 19.22 -22.22
N LYS A 2 -0.24 19.14 -21.06
CA LYS A 2 0.37 17.91 -20.55
C LYS A 2 0.01 17.79 -19.08
N PHE A 3 -0.44 16.60 -18.71
CA PHE A 3 -0.62 16.02 -17.36
C PHE A 3 -2.06 15.89 -16.82
N ASN A 4 -2.36 14.62 -16.51
CA ASN A 4 -3.61 14.03 -16.02
C ASN A 4 -3.57 13.96 -14.48
N LYS A 5 -4.64 14.44 -13.83
CA LYS A 5 -5.04 14.28 -12.42
C LYS A 5 -3.98 13.75 -11.41
N TYR A 6 -3.68 14.59 -10.40
CA TYR A 6 -2.92 14.23 -9.21
C TYR A 6 -3.86 13.83 -8.07
N ASP A 7 -3.54 12.77 -7.33
CA ASP A 7 -4.14 12.49 -6.02
C ASP A 7 -3.33 13.19 -4.92
N ARG A 8 -3.98 13.97 -4.06
CA ARG A 8 -3.38 14.68 -2.93
C ARG A 8 -3.40 13.80 -1.69
N ILE A 9 -2.24 13.52 -1.12
CA ILE A 9 -2.11 12.84 0.18
C ILE A 9 -1.57 13.86 1.19
N GLU A 10 -2.34 14.14 2.23
CA GLU A 10 -1.92 14.99 3.35
C GLU A 10 -1.54 14.11 4.55
N GLU A 11 -0.29 14.17 4.97
CA GLU A 11 0.16 13.61 6.25
C GLU A 11 0.29 14.73 7.30
N SER A 12 -0.56 14.72 8.32
CA SER A 12 -0.44 15.63 9.46
C SER A 12 0.29 14.95 10.63
N LYS A 13 1.63 14.97 10.59
CA LYS A 13 2.46 14.73 11.79
C LYS A 13 3.40 15.92 11.98
N PHE A 14 3.09 16.72 13.01
CA PHE A 14 3.89 17.78 13.64
C PHE A 14 4.79 18.65 12.72
N ILE A 15 4.36 19.91 12.55
CA ILE A 15 5.09 21.12 12.10
C ILE A 15 5.64 21.13 10.65
N PHE A 16 5.79 20.00 9.95
CA PHE A 16 6.18 20.02 8.51
C PHE A 16 5.20 19.21 7.65
N GLY A 17 4.36 19.91 6.88
CA GLY A 17 3.52 19.30 5.86
C GLY A 17 4.34 18.96 4.62
N ARG A 18 4.51 17.66 4.33
CA ARG A 18 5.18 17.19 3.12
C ARG A 18 4.13 16.87 2.05
N GLU A 19 3.96 17.76 1.08
CA GLU A 19 3.09 17.50 -0.07
C GLU A 19 3.82 16.58 -1.07
N THR A 20 3.30 15.37 -1.26
CA THR A 20 3.85 14.43 -2.26
C THR A 20 2.86 14.29 -3.40
N TYR A 21 3.24 14.76 -4.59
CA TYR A 21 2.45 14.63 -5.82
C TYR A 21 2.85 13.36 -6.56
N PHE A 22 1.90 12.47 -6.83
CA PHE A 22 2.13 11.27 -7.63
C PHE A 22 1.41 11.37 -8.98
N GLU A 23 2.12 11.04 -10.06
CA GLU A 23 1.52 10.90 -11.38
C GLU A 23 0.70 9.59 -11.44
N VAL A 24 -0.61 9.68 -11.61
CA VAL A 24 -1.48 8.51 -11.69
C VAL A 24 -1.53 8.00 -13.14
N LYS A 25 -0.72 6.98 -13.45
CA LYS A 25 -0.77 6.28 -14.73
C LYS A 25 -1.92 5.27 -14.76
N ARG A 26 -3.04 5.64 -15.39
CA ARG A 26 -4.19 4.73 -15.59
C ARG A 26 -3.90 3.71 -16.68
N LYS A 27 -4.10 2.42 -16.39
CA LYS A 27 -4.09 1.33 -17.36
C LYS A 27 -5.43 0.63 -17.33
N MET A 28 -6.14 0.58 -18.46
CA MET A 28 -7.34 -0.24 -18.59
C MET A 28 -6.92 -1.71 -18.71
N ILE A 29 -7.46 -2.56 -17.85
CA ILE A 29 -7.26 -4.01 -17.86
C ILE A 29 -8.62 -4.64 -18.16
N LYS A 30 -8.68 -5.46 -19.22
CA LYS A 30 -9.87 -6.26 -19.56
C LYS A 30 -9.67 -7.69 -19.10
N GLY A 31 -10.68 -8.33 -18.54
CA GLY A 31 -10.63 -9.72 -18.10
C GLY A 31 -11.58 -10.04 -16.96
N ASP A 32 -11.38 -11.22 -16.35
CA ASP A 32 -12.11 -11.67 -15.18
C ASP A 32 -11.85 -10.76 -13.98
N ALA A 33 -12.91 -10.13 -13.47
CA ALA A 33 -12.81 -9.15 -12.39
C ALA A 33 -12.29 -9.76 -11.08
N GLN A 34 -12.68 -10.98 -10.73
CA GLN A 34 -12.23 -11.62 -9.49
C GLN A 34 -10.74 -11.94 -9.54
N LYS A 35 -10.26 -12.44 -10.69
CA LYS A 35 -8.84 -12.69 -10.91
C LYS A 35 -8.03 -11.39 -10.83
N ILE A 36 -8.51 -10.33 -11.48
CA ILE A 36 -7.85 -9.01 -11.47
C ILE A 36 -7.78 -8.45 -10.04
N VAL A 37 -8.87 -8.53 -9.28
CA VAL A 37 -8.90 -8.09 -7.87
C VAL A 37 -7.89 -8.88 -7.03
N LYS A 38 -7.89 -10.21 -7.16
CA LYS A 38 -6.97 -11.09 -6.42
C LYS A 38 -5.52 -10.76 -6.75
N ASP A 39 -5.16 -10.71 -8.03
CA ASP A 39 -3.79 -10.45 -8.48
C ASP A 39 -3.31 -9.05 -8.05
N THR A 40 -4.19 -8.06 -8.14
CA THR A 40 -3.91 -6.69 -7.68
C THR A 40 -3.73 -6.63 -6.17
N GLY A 41 -4.61 -7.27 -5.41
CA GLY A 41 -4.52 -7.33 -3.95
C GLY A 41 -3.24 -8.01 -3.48
N GLU A 42 -2.84 -9.13 -4.10
CA GLU A 42 -1.59 -9.81 -3.76
C GLU A 42 -0.35 -8.98 -4.12
N LYS A 43 -0.39 -8.25 -5.25
CA LYS A 43 0.70 -7.35 -5.63
C LYS A 43 0.86 -6.21 -4.62
N LEU A 44 -0.25 -5.58 -4.22
CA LEU A 44 -0.25 -4.52 -3.22
C LEU A 44 0.26 -5.04 -1.87
N TYR A 45 -0.21 -6.21 -1.44
CA TYR A 45 0.28 -6.87 -0.23
C TYR A 45 1.80 -7.08 -0.25
N LYS A 46 2.32 -7.67 -1.33
CA LYS A 46 3.77 -7.88 -1.48
C LYS A 46 4.54 -6.56 -1.41
N ASN A 47 4.05 -5.52 -2.06
CA ASN A 47 4.68 -4.21 -2.02
C ASN A 47 4.69 -3.61 -0.61
N ILE A 48 3.61 -3.76 0.16
CA ILE A 48 3.57 -3.33 1.57
C ILE A 48 4.62 -4.09 2.37
N CYS A 49 4.61 -5.43 2.30
CA CYS A 49 5.55 -6.26 3.07
C CYS A 49 7.01 -6.07 2.69
N SER A 50 7.33 -5.80 1.42
CA SER A 50 8.70 -5.53 0.97
C SER A 50 9.31 -4.26 1.59
N ASN A 51 8.49 -3.36 2.14
CA ASN A 51 8.96 -2.13 2.79
C ASN A 51 9.02 -2.24 4.32
N LEU A 52 8.63 -3.40 4.90
CA LEU A 52 8.70 -3.62 6.35
C LEU A 52 10.05 -4.22 6.74
N ASP A 53 10.51 -3.93 7.95
CA ASP A 53 11.68 -4.61 8.52
C ASP A 53 11.40 -6.12 8.67
N LYS A 54 12.45 -6.94 8.58
CA LYS A 54 12.35 -8.40 8.75
C LYS A 54 11.91 -8.80 10.17
N SER A 55 12.12 -7.93 11.16
CA SER A 55 11.65 -8.10 12.54
C SER A 55 10.12 -8.01 12.66
N VAL A 56 9.46 -7.36 11.69
CA VAL A 56 8.02 -7.14 11.70
C VAL A 56 7.28 -8.42 11.31
N LYS A 57 6.43 -8.89 12.22
CA LYS A 57 5.60 -10.08 12.01
C LYS A 57 4.21 -9.69 11.52
N ILE A 58 3.83 -10.18 10.34
CA ILE A 58 2.45 -10.03 9.85
C ILE A 58 1.54 -10.98 10.63
N VAL A 59 0.49 -10.44 11.25
CA VAL A 59 -0.51 -11.22 12.01
C VAL A 59 -1.82 -11.38 11.25
N ASN A 60 -2.16 -10.46 10.36
CA ASN A 60 -3.37 -10.56 9.55
C ASN A 60 -3.24 -9.85 8.21
N LYS A 61 -3.94 -10.38 7.20
CA LYS A 61 -4.14 -9.76 5.90
C LYS A 61 -5.61 -9.82 5.54
N ASN A 62 -6.18 -8.68 5.18
CA ASN A 62 -7.53 -8.58 4.63
C ASN A 62 -7.49 -7.85 3.29
N ILE A 63 -8.04 -8.47 2.26
CA ILE A 63 -8.19 -7.88 0.93
C ILE A 63 -9.68 -7.77 0.64
N THR A 64 -10.17 -6.55 0.45
CA THR A 64 -11.55 -6.28 0.03
C THR A 64 -11.57 -5.55 -1.31
N TYR A 65 -12.73 -5.58 -1.97
CA TYR A 65 -12.94 -4.80 -3.17
C TYR A 65 -14.36 -4.24 -3.25
N GLU A 66 -14.47 -3.09 -3.92
CA GLU A 66 -15.72 -2.43 -4.20
C GLU A 66 -15.87 -2.29 -5.73
N PRO A 67 -16.86 -2.96 -6.35
CA PRO A 67 -17.14 -2.80 -7.78
C PRO A 67 -17.83 -1.45 -8.06
N GLY A 68 -17.57 -0.87 -9.24
CA GLY A 68 -18.12 0.40 -9.72
C GLY A 68 -17.65 0.70 -11.15
N GLU A 69 -17.61 1.97 -11.57
CA GLU A 69 -16.98 2.36 -12.86
C GLU A 69 -15.52 1.91 -12.96
N SER A 70 -14.85 1.79 -11.81
CA SER A 70 -13.58 1.11 -11.63
C SER A 70 -13.65 0.27 -10.37
N TYR A 71 -12.89 -0.82 -10.33
CA TYR A 71 -12.76 -1.64 -9.13
C TYR A 71 -11.79 -0.97 -8.17
N LYS A 72 -12.23 -0.69 -6.94
CA LYS A 72 -11.35 -0.27 -5.85
C LYS A 72 -10.93 -1.51 -5.08
N VAL A 73 -9.63 -1.76 -4.97
CA VAL A 73 -9.08 -2.87 -4.19
C VAL A 73 -8.40 -2.28 -2.95
N LYS A 74 -8.79 -2.75 -1.77
CA LYS A 74 -8.21 -2.34 -0.49
C LYS A 74 -7.43 -3.50 0.11
N VAL A 75 -6.20 -3.24 0.53
CA VAL A 75 -5.36 -4.20 1.26
C VAL A 75 -5.09 -3.63 2.65
N GLN A 76 -5.51 -4.35 3.68
CA GLN A 76 -5.23 -4.04 5.06
C GLN A 76 -4.33 -5.12 5.65
N VAL A 77 -3.21 -4.69 6.21
CA VAL A 77 -2.22 -5.56 6.85
C VAL A 77 -2.11 -5.16 8.31
N THR A 78 -2.23 -6.13 9.21
CA THR A 78 -1.94 -5.95 10.63
C THR A 78 -0.63 -6.66 10.92
N ALA A 79 0.28 -5.97 11.59
CA ALA A 79 1.59 -6.48 11.95
C ALA A 79 1.96 -6.09 13.38
N GLU A 80 2.85 -6.88 13.97
CA GLU A 80 3.40 -6.69 15.31
C GLU A 80 4.93 -6.61 15.21
N GLU A 81 5.52 -5.76 16.04
CA GLU A 81 6.96 -5.58 16.14
C GLU A 81 7.36 -5.54 17.61
N ASN A 82 8.47 -6.20 17.94
CA ASN A 82 9.04 -6.14 19.28
C ASN A 82 10.00 -4.96 19.40
N ILE A 83 9.58 -3.91 20.09
CA ILE A 83 10.35 -2.69 20.30
C ILE A 83 11.36 -2.77 21.45
N ALA A 84 11.42 -3.91 22.16
CA ALA A 84 12.26 -4.07 23.36
C ALA A 84 13.66 -4.66 23.07
N VAL A 85 13.93 -5.07 21.83
CA VAL A 85 15.24 -5.55 21.41
C VAL A 85 16.02 -4.36 20.85
N SER A 86 16.97 -3.84 21.62
CA SER A 86 17.91 -2.82 21.13
C SER A 86 18.83 -3.43 20.07
N ASP A 87 19.12 -2.68 19.00
CA ASP A 87 20.21 -2.96 18.05
C ASP A 87 21.56 -2.99 18.79
N ALA A 88 21.86 -4.08 19.46
CA ALA A 88 23.20 -4.38 19.90
C ALA A 88 23.98 -4.79 18.66
N GLU A 89 24.78 -3.85 18.14
CA GLU A 89 25.72 -4.04 17.04
C GLU A 89 26.49 -5.37 17.18
N PRO A 90 26.71 -6.13 16.09
CA PRO A 90 27.60 -7.26 16.12
C PRO A 90 29.04 -6.76 16.33
N LYS A 91 29.68 -7.25 17.41
CA LYS A 91 31.11 -7.08 17.68
C LYS A 91 31.98 -7.72 16.60
#